data_AF-A0A0R3TCE2-F1
#
_entry.id   AF-A0A0R3TCE2-F1
#
_cell.length_a   1.000
_cell.length_b   1.000
_cell.length_c   1.000
_cell.angle_alpha   90.00
_cell.angle_beta   90.00
_cell.angle_gamma   90.00
#
_symmetry.space_group_name_H-M   'P 1'
#
loop_
_entity.id
_entity.type
_entity.pdbx_description
1 polymer ?
#
loop_
_entity_poly.entity_id
_entity_poly.type
_entity_poly.pdbx_seq_one_letter_code
_entity_poly.pdbx_strand_id
1 'polypeptide(L)'
;LFRWKGSVYKAIWFEFIVFSLLYTTISLIYRLALDMNAREKFEHLCLRCDHVCELLPVVFVLGFYVNTIVKRWWEQFCEIPWPDTLTLLINAYAQSTTERARMQRRTFIRYINLSFCLTTRDVSSRARMRFPTLGHLISAGLITPDELRLYEESATDNMPPINFLPLCWAQELVTEMYKEKNIVFDRAVELLTAELGAYRDKLYKLVIYDWINVPLVYTQVTKIYIFIYFKWQAF
;
A
#
# COMPACT_ATOMS: atom_id res chain seq x y z
N LEU A 1 15.19 20.44 -8.74
CA LEU A 1 14.72 21.40 -7.71
C LEU A 1 13.39 22.05 -8.10
N PHE A 2 13.18 22.53 -9.34
CA PHE A 2 11.95 23.23 -9.75
C PHE A 2 10.68 22.38 -10.02
N ARG A 3 10.52 21.21 -9.39
CA ARG A 3 9.30 20.39 -9.54
C ARG A 3 8.42 20.55 -8.31
N TRP A 4 7.11 20.74 -8.50
CA TRP A 4 6.14 20.85 -7.39
C TRP A 4 5.44 19.52 -7.06
N LYS A 5 5.03 18.76 -8.09
CA LYS A 5 4.35 17.49 -7.88
C LYS A 5 5.34 16.45 -7.31
N GLY A 6 5.05 15.94 -6.12
CA GLY A 6 5.86 14.93 -5.45
C GLY A 6 7.20 15.42 -4.92
N SER A 7 7.40 16.74 -4.77
CA SER A 7 8.65 17.28 -4.23
C SER A 7 8.59 17.49 -2.72
N VAL A 8 9.79 17.62 -2.13
CA VAL A 8 9.96 17.93 -0.70
C VAL A 8 9.25 19.23 -0.34
N TYR A 9 9.34 20.26 -1.19
CA TYR A 9 8.67 21.54 -0.94
C TYR A 9 7.16 21.39 -0.72
N LYS A 10 6.49 20.60 -1.56
CA LYS A 10 5.06 20.36 -1.39
C LYS A 10 4.75 19.56 -0.12
N ALA A 11 5.68 18.75 0.36
CA ALA A 11 5.50 17.93 1.56
C ALA A 11 5.70 18.70 2.87
N ILE A 12 6.55 19.73 2.89
CA ILE A 12 6.96 20.41 4.15
C ILE A 12 6.63 21.90 4.22
N TRP A 13 6.03 22.51 3.18
CA TRP A 13 5.87 23.97 3.11
C TRP A 13 5.09 24.54 4.30
N PHE A 14 4.06 23.83 4.77
CA PHE A 14 3.23 24.29 5.88
C PHE A 14 4.01 24.27 7.19
N GLU A 15 4.66 23.14 7.50
CA GLU A 15 5.53 22.97 8.65
C GLU A 15 6.69 23.97 8.65
N PHE A 16 7.27 24.23 7.48
CA PHE A 16 8.33 25.21 7.30
C PHE A 16 7.87 26.64 7.60
N ILE A 17 6.67 27.03 7.16
CA ILE A 17 6.10 28.33 7.50
C ILE A 17 5.85 28.44 9.00
N VAL A 18 5.25 27.41 9.62
CA VAL A 18 5.00 27.39 11.07
C VAL A 18 6.31 27.54 11.84
N PHE A 19 7.34 26.77 11.48
CA PHE A 19 8.66 26.87 12.10
C PHE A 19 9.28 28.27 11.92
N SER A 20 9.22 28.82 10.71
CA SER A 20 9.78 30.14 10.40
C SER A 20 9.08 31.25 11.20
N LEU A 21 7.76 31.18 11.35
CA LEU A 21 6.97 32.12 12.15
C LEU A 21 7.31 32.02 13.64
N LEU A 22 7.43 30.80 14.18
CA LEU A 22 7.82 30.59 15.58
C LEU A 22 9.22 31.16 15.85
N TYR A 23 10.20 30.81 15.01
CA TYR A 23 11.57 31.31 15.13
C TYR A 23 11.63 32.85 15.04
N THR A 24 10.91 33.43 14.09
CA THR A 24 10.84 34.89 13.93
C THR A 24 10.19 35.55 15.15
N THR A 25 9.15 34.95 15.72
CA THR A 25 8.47 35.45 16.92
C THR A 25 9.42 35.44 18.12
N ILE A 26 10.16 34.34 18.33
CA ILE A 26 11.16 34.23 19.39
C ILE A 26 12.26 35.31 19.22
N SER A 27 12.77 35.48 18.00
CA SER A 27 13.77 36.53 17.68
C SER A 27 13.24 37.95 17.94
N LEU A 28 11.98 38.23 17.59
CA LEU A 28 11.36 39.53 17.86
C LEU A 28 11.16 39.78 19.36
N ILE A 29 10.74 38.76 20.13
CA ILE A 29 10.64 38.84 21.59
C ILE A 29 12.00 39.17 22.20
N TYR A 30 13.06 38.46 21.79
CA TYR A 30 14.42 38.72 22.27
C TYR A 30 14.89 40.14 21.97
N ARG A 31 14.66 40.65 20.76
CA ARG A 31 15.13 41.98 20.32
C ARG A 31 14.32 43.14 20.88
N LEU A 32 13.00 43.00 20.96
CA LEU A 32 12.07 44.11 21.22
C LEU A 32 11.45 44.11 22.62
N ALA A 33 11.32 42.94 23.26
CA ALA A 33 10.56 42.80 24.50
C ALA A 33 11.40 42.42 25.72
N LEU A 34 12.53 41.72 25.55
CA LEU A 34 13.36 41.30 26.69
C LEU A 34 14.26 42.42 27.21
N ASP A 35 14.26 42.58 28.54
CA ASP A 35 15.20 43.42 29.28
C ASP A 35 16.61 42.80 29.33
N MET A 36 17.62 43.60 29.67
CA MET A 36 19.04 43.22 29.61
C MET A 36 19.38 41.95 30.43
N ASN A 37 18.86 41.83 31.66
CA ASN A 37 19.04 40.63 32.49
C ASN A 37 18.30 39.39 31.92
N ALA A 38 17.15 39.59 31.27
CA ALA A 38 16.41 38.49 30.65
C ALA A 38 17.08 38.00 29.36
N ARG A 39 17.75 38.89 28.61
CA ARG A 39 18.53 38.54 27.41
C ARG A 39 19.73 37.65 27.76
N GLU A 40 20.48 37.99 28.80
CA GLU A 40 21.62 37.17 29.26
C GLU A 40 21.17 35.74 29.62
N LYS A 41 20.06 35.60 30.37
CA LYS A 41 19.49 34.28 30.68
C LYS A 41 19.01 33.54 29.43
N PHE A 42 18.45 34.25 28.46
CA PHE A 42 18.00 33.67 27.21
C PHE A 42 19.19 33.16 26.37
N GLU A 43 20.28 33.92 26.29
CA GLU A 43 21.51 33.49 25.60
C GLU A 43 22.11 32.23 26.23
N HIS A 44 22.12 32.14 27.56
CA HIS A 44 22.51 30.90 28.24
C HIS A 44 21.57 29.73 27.95
N LEU A 45 20.27 29.97 27.78
CA LEU A 45 19.31 28.95 27.37
C LEU A 45 19.60 28.47 25.94
N CYS A 46 19.85 29.37 24.99
CA CYS A 46 20.20 29.04 23.61
C CYS A 46 21.46 28.17 23.54
N LEU A 47 22.52 28.57 24.25
CA LEU A 47 23.76 27.77 24.33
C LEU A 47 23.52 26.37 24.91
N ARG A 48 22.63 26.26 25.90
CA ARG A 48 22.24 24.95 26.44
C ARG A 48 21.44 24.14 25.42
N CYS A 49 20.50 24.75 24.71
CA CYS A 49 19.70 24.09 23.68
C CYS A 49 20.59 23.56 22.54
N ASP A 50 21.56 24.35 22.08
CA ASP A 50 22.52 23.97 21.05
C ASP A 50 23.36 22.75 21.47
N HIS A 51 23.90 22.77 22.70
CA HIS A 51 24.64 21.61 23.23
C HIS A 51 23.79 20.33 23.30
N VAL A 52 22.51 20.44 23.68
CA VAL A 52 21.64 19.26 23.72
C VAL A 52 21.27 18.79 22.30
N CYS A 53 21.14 19.69 21.32
CA CYS A 53 20.94 19.33 19.92
C CYS A 53 22.10 18.47 19.37
N GLU A 54 23.35 18.78 19.71
CA GLU A 54 24.53 17.99 19.32
C GLU A 54 24.51 16.56 19.88
N LEU A 55 23.93 16.39 21.08
CA LEU A 55 23.81 15.09 21.73
C LEU A 55 22.73 14.19 21.11
N LEU A 56 21.78 14.75 20.35
CA LEU A 56 20.69 13.98 19.76
C LEU A 56 21.13 13.27 18.46
N PRO A 57 21.08 11.92 18.40
CA PRO A 57 21.46 11.16 17.21
C PRO A 57 20.32 11.11 16.16
N VAL A 58 19.79 12.27 15.75
CA VAL A 58 18.62 12.36 14.86
C VAL A 58 18.86 11.67 13.52
N VAL A 59 20.04 11.87 12.93
CA VAL A 59 20.41 11.27 11.63
C VAL A 59 20.38 9.75 11.69
N PHE A 60 20.85 9.18 12.81
CA PHE A 60 20.85 7.73 13.02
C PHE A 60 19.41 7.21 13.10
N VAL A 61 18.60 7.74 14.02
CA VAL A 61 17.20 7.29 14.21
C VAL A 61 16.40 7.43 12.91
N LEU A 62 16.54 8.56 12.23
CA LEU A 62 15.87 8.81 10.95
C LEU A 62 16.36 7.84 9.86
N GLY A 63 17.67 7.59 9.78
CA GLY A 63 18.25 6.65 8.82
C GLY A 63 17.69 5.24 8.95
N PHE A 64 17.63 4.70 10.16
CA PHE A 64 17.04 3.37 10.42
C PHE A 64 15.55 3.32 10.08
N TYR A 65 14.79 4.34 10.49
CA TYR A 65 13.36 4.40 10.22
C TYR A 65 13.08 4.49 8.73
N VAL A 66 13.70 5.45 8.03
CA VAL A 66 13.53 5.64 6.59
C VAL A 66 13.93 4.39 5.81
N ASN A 67 15.05 3.74 6.16
CA ASN A 67 15.47 2.51 5.49
C ASN A 67 14.43 1.39 5.66
N THR A 68 13.84 1.26 6.85
CA THR A 68 12.77 0.28 7.11
C THR A 68 11.53 0.55 6.26
N ILE A 69 11.11 1.82 6.17
CA ILE A 69 9.94 2.23 5.37
C ILE A 69 10.20 2.01 3.88
N VAL A 70 11.36 2.43 3.35
CA VAL A 70 11.71 2.28 1.94
C VAL A 70 11.80 0.80 1.55
N LYS A 71 12.41 -0.04 2.40
CA LYS A 71 12.47 -1.49 2.17
C LYS A 71 11.06 -2.09 2.07
N ARG A 72 10.19 -1.82 3.05
CA ARG A 72 8.80 -2.32 3.04
C ARG A 72 7.99 -1.80 1.86
N TRP A 73 8.20 -0.54 1.47
CA TRP A 73 7.54 0.03 0.29
C TRP A 73 7.93 -0.71 -0.99
N TRP A 74 9.23 -0.99 -1.16
CA TRP A 74 9.71 -1.71 -2.33
C TRP A 74 9.25 -3.17 -2.36
N GLU A 75 9.26 -3.85 -1.22
CA GLU A 75 8.75 -5.22 -1.10
C GLU A 75 7.26 -5.29 -1.47
N GLN A 76 6.43 -4.39 -0.93
CA GLN A 76 5.01 -4.31 -1.31
C GLN A 76 4.81 -4.10 -2.81
N PHE A 77 5.61 -3.22 -3.42
CA PHE A 77 5.55 -3.00 -4.87
C PHE A 77 5.89 -4.27 -5.65
N CYS A 78 6.91 -5.03 -5.24
CA CYS A 78 7.32 -6.29 -5.87
C CYS A 78 6.27 -7.40 -5.72
N GLU A 79 5.45 -7.35 -4.68
CA GLU A 79 4.38 -8.32 -4.42
C GLU A 79 3.09 -8.00 -5.18
N ILE A 80 2.98 -6.87 -5.89
CA ILE A 80 1.83 -6.62 -6.77
C ILE A 80 1.83 -7.69 -7.88
N PRO A 81 0.81 -8.58 -7.93
CA PRO A 81 0.81 -9.63 -8.92
C PRO A 81 0.30 -9.11 -10.27
N TRP A 82 0.87 -9.67 -11.34
CA TRP A 82 0.53 -9.34 -12.72
C TRP A 82 -0.15 -10.57 -13.36
N PRO A 83 -1.24 -10.39 -14.13
CA PRO A 83 -1.98 -11.50 -14.74
C PRO A 83 -1.26 -12.14 -15.94
N ASP A 84 -0.13 -11.57 -16.37
CA ASP A 84 0.58 -11.89 -17.59
C ASP A 84 0.96 -13.37 -17.70
N THR A 85 1.56 -13.97 -16.67
CA THR A 85 1.95 -15.39 -16.67
C THR A 85 0.74 -16.30 -16.85
N LEU A 86 -0.33 -16.07 -16.10
CA LEU A 86 -1.59 -16.82 -16.20
C LEU A 86 -2.23 -16.64 -17.58
N THR A 87 -2.14 -15.44 -18.16
CA THR A 87 -2.61 -15.12 -19.51
C THR A 87 -1.83 -15.87 -20.59
N LEU A 88 -0.50 -15.96 -20.45
CA LEU A 88 0.35 -16.71 -21.36
C LEU A 88 0.03 -18.21 -21.29
N LEU A 89 -0.09 -18.77 -20.09
CA LEU A 89 -0.39 -20.20 -19.90
C LEU A 89 -1.75 -20.58 -20.46
N ILE A 90 -2.81 -19.81 -20.13
CA ILE A 90 -4.16 -20.16 -20.60
C ILE A 90 -4.27 -20.08 -22.12
N ASN A 91 -3.59 -19.12 -22.75
CA ASN A 91 -3.57 -19.01 -24.22
C ASN A 91 -2.74 -20.11 -24.88
N ALA A 92 -1.66 -20.57 -24.23
CA ALA A 92 -0.82 -21.65 -24.76
C ALA A 92 -1.54 -23.01 -24.73
N TYR A 93 -2.33 -23.28 -23.68
CA TYR A 93 -2.91 -24.60 -23.46
C TYR A 93 -4.39 -24.74 -23.85
N ALA A 94 -5.16 -23.65 -23.83
CA ALA A 94 -6.57 -23.67 -24.25
C ALA A 94 -6.73 -23.10 -25.67
N GLN A 95 -6.23 -23.83 -26.68
CA GLN A 95 -6.14 -23.36 -28.07
C GLN A 95 -7.46 -23.41 -28.85
N SER A 96 -8.48 -24.09 -28.33
CA SER A 96 -9.78 -24.23 -28.97
C SER A 96 -10.39 -22.86 -29.33
N THR A 97 -10.85 -22.73 -30.58
CA THR A 97 -11.38 -21.48 -31.14
C THR A 97 -12.90 -21.36 -31.00
N THR A 98 -13.54 -22.37 -30.41
CA THR A 98 -14.99 -22.37 -30.17
C THR A 98 -15.39 -21.18 -29.29
N GLU A 99 -16.64 -20.73 -29.45
CA GLU A 99 -17.19 -19.66 -28.62
C GLU A 99 -17.12 -20.01 -27.13
N ARG A 100 -17.46 -21.26 -26.78
CA ARG A 100 -17.35 -21.80 -25.42
C ARG A 100 -15.93 -21.65 -24.85
N ALA A 101 -14.90 -22.11 -25.57
CA ALA A 101 -13.52 -22.02 -25.11
C ALA A 101 -13.04 -20.57 -25.00
N ARG A 102 -13.46 -19.70 -25.94
CA ARG A 102 -13.17 -18.25 -25.87
C ARG A 102 -13.79 -17.62 -24.62
N MET A 103 -15.04 -17.98 -24.30
CA MET A 103 -15.71 -17.49 -23.10
C MET A 103 -15.04 -17.99 -21.83
N GLN A 104 -14.63 -19.26 -21.76
CA GLN A 104 -13.87 -19.79 -20.63
C GLN A 104 -12.55 -19.03 -20.41
N ARG A 105 -11.76 -18.78 -21.46
CA ARG A 105 -10.51 -17.97 -21.34
C ARG A 105 -10.78 -16.56 -20.81
N ARG A 106 -11.85 -15.91 -21.29
CA ARG A 106 -12.24 -14.56 -20.83
C ARG A 106 -12.68 -14.57 -19.37
N THR A 107 -13.48 -15.54 -18.97
CA THR A 107 -13.94 -15.72 -17.59
C THR A 107 -12.77 -16.03 -16.65
N PHE A 108 -11.84 -16.88 -17.06
CA PHE A 108 -10.62 -17.19 -16.30
C PHE A 108 -9.81 -15.93 -15.96
N ILE A 109 -9.50 -15.10 -16.97
CA ILE A 109 -8.78 -13.84 -16.76
C ILE A 109 -9.60 -12.84 -15.94
N ARG A 110 -10.92 -12.80 -16.15
CA ARG A 110 -11.81 -11.94 -15.37
C ARG A 110 -11.79 -12.32 -13.89
N TYR A 111 -11.77 -13.60 -13.53
CA TYR A 111 -11.65 -14.05 -12.14
C TYR A 111 -10.32 -13.64 -11.50
N ILE A 112 -9.21 -13.74 -12.22
CA ILE A 112 -7.90 -13.27 -11.76
C ILE A 112 -7.94 -11.76 -11.46
N ASN A 113 -8.49 -10.98 -12.38
CA ASN A 113 -8.64 -9.53 -12.24
C ASN A 113 -9.63 -9.15 -11.13
N LEU A 114 -10.69 -9.93 -10.95
CA LEU A 114 -11.68 -9.73 -9.90
C LEU A 114 -11.04 -9.93 -8.52
N SER A 115 -10.27 -11.00 -8.32
CA SER A 115 -9.57 -11.22 -7.05
C SER A 115 -8.58 -10.09 -6.74
N PHE A 116 -7.80 -9.64 -7.74
CA PHE A 116 -6.94 -8.47 -7.59
C PHE A 116 -7.72 -7.21 -7.21
N CYS A 117 -8.85 -6.96 -7.85
CA CYS A 117 -9.70 -5.80 -7.58
C CYS A 117 -10.29 -5.84 -6.16
N LEU A 118 -10.75 -7.02 -5.71
CA LEU A 118 -11.28 -7.21 -4.37
C LEU A 118 -10.20 -6.96 -3.32
N THR A 119 -9.03 -7.61 -3.46
CA THR A 119 -7.91 -7.41 -2.52
C THR A 119 -7.42 -5.97 -2.51
N THR A 120 -7.22 -5.34 -3.67
CA THR A 120 -6.75 -3.94 -3.73
C THR A 120 -7.77 -2.96 -3.19
N ARG A 121 -9.08 -3.23 -3.33
CA ARG A 121 -10.15 -2.44 -2.68
C ARG A 121 -10.07 -2.50 -1.15
N ASP A 122 -9.58 -3.60 -0.59
CA ASP A 122 -9.41 -3.76 0.85
C ASP A 122 -8.17 -3.02 1.38
N VAL A 123 -7.04 -3.06 0.65
CA VAL A 123 -5.76 -2.48 1.12
C VAL A 123 -5.44 -1.08 0.59
N SER A 124 -6.12 -0.60 -0.46
CA SER A 124 -5.82 0.69 -1.10
C SER A 124 -7.03 1.62 -1.10
N SER A 125 -6.87 2.78 -0.46
CA SER A 125 -7.90 3.83 -0.42
C SER A 125 -8.26 4.34 -1.83
N ARG A 126 -7.28 4.39 -2.75
CA ARG A 126 -7.54 4.80 -4.14
C ARG A 126 -8.36 3.77 -4.91
N ALA A 127 -8.07 2.48 -4.72
CA ALA A 127 -8.87 1.42 -5.32
C ALA A 127 -10.29 1.40 -4.73
N ARG A 128 -10.42 1.61 -3.42
CA ARG A 128 -11.72 1.77 -2.74
C ARG A 128 -12.53 2.95 -3.26
N MET A 129 -11.89 4.09 -3.53
CA MET A 129 -12.58 5.23 -4.16
C MET A 129 -13.02 4.95 -5.60
N ARG A 130 -12.29 4.10 -6.34
CA ARG A 130 -12.69 3.67 -7.69
C ARG A 130 -13.86 2.68 -7.68
N PHE A 131 -13.89 1.79 -6.70
CA PHE A 131 -14.95 0.80 -6.51
C PHE A 131 -15.54 0.87 -5.09
N PRO A 132 -16.34 1.91 -4.76
CA PRO A 132 -16.84 2.10 -3.40
C PRO A 132 -17.80 1.01 -2.91
N THR A 133 -18.61 0.44 -3.81
CA THR A 133 -19.56 -0.64 -3.51
C THR A 133 -19.32 -1.82 -4.45
N LEU A 134 -19.76 -3.02 -4.05
CA LEU A 134 -19.66 -4.21 -4.90
C LEU A 134 -20.45 -4.07 -6.22
N GLY A 135 -21.53 -3.28 -6.23
CA GLY A 135 -22.24 -2.93 -7.45
C GLY A 135 -21.38 -2.21 -8.52
N HIS A 136 -20.35 -1.48 -8.11
CA HIS A 136 -19.41 -0.88 -9.08
C HIS A 136 -18.58 -1.94 -9.81
N LEU A 137 -18.38 -3.13 -9.22
CA LEU A 137 -17.70 -4.25 -9.88
C LEU A 137 -18.57 -4.86 -10.97
N ILE A 138 -19.90 -4.89 -10.77
CA ILE A 138 -20.86 -5.30 -11.81
C ILE A 138 -20.83 -4.29 -12.95
N SER A 139 -20.96 -2.99 -12.66
CA SER A 139 -20.93 -1.93 -13.68
C SER A 139 -19.62 -1.90 -14.47
N ALA A 140 -18.51 -2.32 -13.84
CA ALA A 140 -17.21 -2.44 -14.51
C ALA A 140 -17.03 -3.74 -15.31
N GLY A 141 -18.01 -4.65 -15.28
CA GLY A 141 -17.95 -5.95 -15.95
C GLY A 141 -16.93 -6.93 -15.34
N LEU A 142 -16.54 -6.72 -14.07
CA LEU A 142 -15.59 -7.59 -13.37
C LEU A 142 -16.28 -8.81 -12.74
N ILE A 143 -17.53 -8.67 -12.33
CA ILE A 143 -18.33 -9.73 -11.70
C ILE A 143 -19.76 -9.71 -12.26
N THR A 144 -20.38 -10.87 -12.42
CA THR A 144 -21.81 -10.96 -12.78
C THR A 144 -22.69 -10.83 -11.53
N PRO A 145 -23.99 -10.51 -11.67
CA PRO A 145 -24.90 -10.47 -10.52
C PRO A 145 -24.98 -11.79 -9.75
N ASP A 146 -24.98 -12.93 -10.47
CA ASP A 146 -25.04 -14.26 -9.85
C ASP A 146 -23.75 -14.60 -9.10
N GLU A 147 -22.60 -14.26 -9.68
CA GLU A 147 -21.30 -14.43 -9.00
C GLU A 147 -21.18 -13.52 -7.78
N LEU A 148 -21.74 -12.30 -7.83
CA LEU A 148 -21.75 -11.42 -6.67
C LEU A 148 -22.58 -12.03 -5.53
N ARG A 149 -23.74 -12.61 -5.84
CA ARG A 149 -24.54 -13.32 -4.84
C ARG A 149 -23.75 -14.45 -4.19
N LEU A 150 -23.08 -15.30 -4.98
CA LEU A 150 -22.23 -16.38 -4.46
C LEU A 150 -21.05 -15.86 -3.62
N TYR A 151 -20.48 -14.72 -4.01
CA TYR A 151 -19.43 -14.06 -3.25
C TYR A 151 -19.94 -13.58 -1.88
N GLU A 152 -21.10 -12.94 -1.84
CA GLU A 152 -21.71 -12.47 -0.59
C GLU A 152 -22.12 -13.63 0.31
N GLU A 153 -22.61 -14.74 -0.26
CA GLU A 153 -22.93 -15.99 0.46
C GLU A 153 -21.69 -16.68 1.05
N SER A 154 -20.48 -16.34 0.59
CA SER A 154 -19.24 -16.86 1.17
C SER A 154 -18.87 -16.21 2.51
N ALA A 155 -19.54 -15.11 2.89
CA ALA A 155 -19.37 -14.49 4.20
C ALA A 155 -19.90 -15.42 5.31
N THR A 156 -19.31 -15.30 6.50
CA THR A 156 -19.84 -15.92 7.73
C THR A 156 -20.11 -14.83 8.76
N ASP A 157 -20.86 -15.12 9.82
CA ASP A 157 -21.29 -14.13 10.82
C ASP A 157 -20.17 -13.24 11.36
N ASN A 158 -18.93 -13.74 11.40
CA ASN A 158 -17.76 -13.03 11.92
C ASN A 158 -16.69 -12.68 10.88
N MET A 159 -16.83 -13.11 9.61
CA MET A 159 -15.77 -12.92 8.59
C MET A 159 -16.35 -12.37 7.28
N PRO A 160 -15.72 -11.34 6.71
CA PRO A 160 -16.14 -10.82 5.40
C PRO A 160 -15.92 -11.89 4.30
N PRO A 161 -16.57 -11.72 3.14
CA PRO A 161 -16.32 -12.55 1.97
C PRO A 161 -14.83 -12.72 1.65
N ILE A 162 -14.49 -13.90 1.14
CA ILE A 162 -13.10 -14.27 0.88
C ILE A 162 -12.64 -13.66 -0.45
N ASN A 163 -11.71 -12.70 -0.41
CA ASN A 163 -11.22 -11.97 -1.59
C ASN A 163 -10.50 -12.84 -2.64
N PHE A 164 -10.03 -14.04 -2.28
CA PHE A 164 -9.43 -15.01 -3.20
C PHE A 164 -10.43 -16.04 -3.75
N LEU A 165 -11.71 -15.98 -3.37
CA LEU A 165 -12.76 -16.87 -3.89
C LEU A 165 -12.80 -16.91 -5.44
N PRO A 166 -12.63 -15.80 -6.18
CA PRO A 166 -12.55 -15.87 -7.63
C PRO A 166 -11.40 -16.73 -8.16
N LEU A 167 -10.28 -16.85 -7.43
CA LEU A 167 -9.19 -17.76 -7.83
C LEU A 167 -9.59 -19.23 -7.66
N CYS A 168 -10.46 -19.56 -6.69
CA CYS A 168 -11.06 -20.88 -6.58
C CYS A 168 -11.97 -21.16 -7.80
N TRP A 169 -12.80 -20.21 -8.20
CA TRP A 169 -13.60 -20.33 -9.43
C TRP A 169 -12.75 -20.46 -10.68
N ALA A 170 -11.60 -19.77 -10.74
CA ALA A 170 -10.63 -19.92 -11.83
C ALA A 170 -10.04 -21.34 -11.87
N GLN A 171 -9.73 -21.93 -10.72
CA GLN A 171 -9.25 -23.31 -10.61
C GLN A 171 -10.32 -24.34 -11.02
N GLU A 172 -11.57 -24.13 -10.62
CA GLU A 172 -12.70 -24.95 -11.05
C GLU A 172 -12.89 -24.87 -12.57
N LEU A 173 -12.77 -23.68 -13.15
CA LEU A 173 -12.85 -23.46 -14.58
C LEU A 173 -11.72 -24.17 -15.34
N VAL A 174 -10.49 -24.19 -14.83
CA VAL A 174 -9.40 -24.98 -15.41
C VAL A 174 -9.74 -26.47 -15.42
N THR A 175 -10.35 -26.97 -14.33
CA THR A 175 -10.80 -28.35 -14.22
C THR A 175 -11.91 -28.67 -15.22
N GLU A 176 -12.86 -27.75 -15.42
CA GLU A 176 -13.92 -27.86 -16.42
C GLU A 176 -13.36 -27.87 -17.84
N MET A 177 -12.44 -26.95 -18.17
CA MET A 177 -11.77 -26.88 -19.47
C MET A 177 -11.00 -28.16 -19.79
N TYR A 178 -10.41 -28.80 -18.78
CA TYR A 178 -9.75 -30.10 -18.94
C TYR A 178 -10.75 -31.23 -19.22
N LYS A 179 -11.87 -31.29 -18.48
CA LYS A 179 -12.95 -32.26 -18.72
C LYS A 179 -13.58 -32.12 -20.11
N GLU A 180 -13.75 -30.88 -20.57
CA GLU A 180 -14.24 -30.55 -21.91
C GLU A 180 -13.20 -30.77 -23.02
N LYS A 181 -11.99 -31.26 -22.69
CA LYS A 181 -10.86 -31.45 -23.62
C LYS A 181 -10.40 -30.16 -24.32
N ASN A 182 -10.75 -28.98 -23.78
CA ASN A 182 -10.21 -27.70 -24.21
C ASN A 182 -8.76 -27.52 -23.74
N ILE A 183 -8.43 -28.08 -22.57
CA ILE A 183 -7.06 -28.32 -22.10
C ILE A 183 -6.82 -29.82 -22.18
N VAL A 184 -5.75 -30.23 -22.85
CA VAL A 184 -5.49 -31.66 -23.12
C VAL A 184 -4.40 -32.23 -22.20
N PHE A 185 -3.42 -31.41 -21.82
CA PHE A 185 -2.24 -31.87 -21.10
C PHE A 185 -2.41 -31.73 -19.58
N ASP A 186 -2.15 -32.80 -18.83
CA ASP A 186 -2.19 -32.78 -17.35
C ASP A 186 -1.20 -31.75 -16.78
N ARG A 187 -0.03 -31.62 -17.42
CA ARG A 187 0.98 -30.62 -17.07
C ARG A 187 0.47 -29.19 -17.17
N ALA A 188 -0.46 -28.91 -18.09
CA ALA A 188 -1.05 -27.58 -18.21
C ALA A 188 -1.92 -27.23 -17.00
N VAL A 189 -2.69 -28.21 -16.51
CA VAL A 189 -3.52 -28.06 -15.30
C VAL A 189 -2.62 -27.79 -14.10
N GLU A 190 -1.57 -28.58 -13.93
CA GLU A 190 -0.60 -28.41 -12.83
C GLU A 190 0.06 -27.02 -12.85
N LEU A 191 0.52 -26.56 -14.02
CA LEU A 191 1.13 -25.24 -14.18
C LEU A 191 0.16 -24.10 -13.88
N LEU A 192 -1.08 -24.17 -14.38
CA LEU A 192 -2.11 -23.17 -14.10
C LEU A 192 -2.46 -23.13 -12.61
N THR A 193 -2.58 -24.29 -11.97
CA THR A 193 -2.84 -24.39 -10.52
C THR A 193 -1.70 -23.80 -9.70
N ALA A 194 -0.45 -24.13 -10.04
CA ALA A 194 0.72 -23.59 -9.35
C ALA A 194 0.79 -22.05 -9.47
N GLU A 195 0.58 -21.50 -10.66
CA GLU A 195 0.59 -20.06 -10.88
C GLU A 195 -0.59 -19.35 -10.21
N LEU A 196 -1.78 -19.96 -10.14
CA LEU A 196 -2.91 -19.42 -9.37
C LEU A 196 -2.56 -19.34 -7.88
N GLY A 197 -1.91 -20.38 -7.33
CA GLY A 197 -1.42 -20.39 -5.96
C GLY A 197 -0.40 -19.29 -5.70
N ALA A 198 0.60 -19.15 -6.58
CA ALA A 198 1.61 -18.09 -6.49
C ALA A 198 0.99 -16.68 -6.58
N TYR A 199 0.00 -16.49 -7.45
CA TYR A 199 -0.76 -15.24 -7.57
C TYR A 199 -1.53 -14.92 -6.29
N ARG A 200 -2.20 -15.93 -5.71
CA ARG A 200 -2.90 -15.80 -4.42
C ARG A 200 -1.95 -15.41 -3.30
N ASP A 201 -0.77 -16.01 -3.24
CA ASP A 201 0.19 -15.73 -2.16
C ASP A 201 0.73 -14.30 -2.25
N LYS A 202 0.95 -13.79 -3.46
CA LYS A 202 1.28 -12.37 -3.70
C LYS A 202 0.17 -11.44 -3.19
N LEU A 203 -1.09 -11.70 -3.55
CA LEU A 203 -2.23 -10.95 -3.03
C LEU A 203 -2.31 -11.00 -1.50
N TYR A 204 -2.10 -12.18 -0.92
CA TYR A 204 -2.15 -12.36 0.53
C TYR A 204 -1.03 -11.61 1.25
N LYS A 205 0.18 -11.55 0.66
CA LYS A 205 1.27 -10.71 1.20
C LYS A 205 0.90 -9.24 1.24
N LEU A 206 0.20 -8.70 0.23
CA LEU A 206 -0.30 -7.32 0.27
C LEU A 206 -1.25 -7.10 1.47
N VAL A 207 -2.14 -8.07 1.74
CA VAL A 207 -3.02 -8.03 2.93
C VAL A 207 -2.21 -8.08 4.22
N ILE A 208 -1.16 -8.92 4.30
CA ILE A 208 -0.27 -8.97 5.46
C ILE A 208 0.42 -7.63 5.69
N TYR A 209 0.90 -6.96 4.63
CA TYR A 209 1.55 -5.66 4.76
C TYR A 209 0.60 -4.56 5.26
N ASP A 210 -0.67 -4.62 4.86
CA ASP A 210 -1.73 -3.72 5.33
C ASP A 210 -2.11 -4.01 6.79
N TRP A 211 -2.22 -5.28 7.17
CA TRP A 211 -2.57 -5.69 8.52
C TRP A 211 -1.43 -5.44 9.52
N ILE A 212 -0.21 -5.87 9.19
CA ILE A 212 0.98 -5.77 10.03
C ILE A 212 1.79 -4.55 9.63
N ASN A 213 1.43 -3.40 10.18
CA ASN A 213 2.15 -2.14 9.96
C ASN A 213 3.48 -2.09 10.72
N VAL A 214 4.33 -1.11 10.37
CA VAL A 214 5.53 -0.81 11.18
C VAL A 214 5.10 -0.50 12.61
N PRO A 215 5.76 -1.09 13.63
CA PRO A 215 5.38 -0.89 15.02
C PRO A 215 5.19 0.59 15.34
N LEU A 216 4.05 0.92 15.95
CA LEU A 216 3.66 2.30 16.22
C LEU A 216 4.74 3.03 17.02
N VAL A 217 5.37 2.33 17.97
CA VAL A 217 6.47 2.86 18.78
C VAL A 217 7.64 3.38 17.95
N TYR A 218 8.02 2.73 16.83
CA TYR A 218 9.12 3.21 15.98
C TYR A 218 8.75 4.54 15.31
N THR A 219 7.51 4.64 14.86
CA THR A 219 6.98 5.89 14.28
C THR A 219 6.90 7.00 15.33
N GLN A 220 6.45 6.69 16.55
CA GLN A 220 6.35 7.64 17.64
C GLN A 220 7.72 8.14 18.10
N VAL A 221 8.66 7.23 18.34
CA VAL A 221 10.04 7.56 18.74
C VAL A 221 10.67 8.47 17.70
N THR A 222 10.61 8.10 16.42
CA THR A 222 11.18 8.93 15.34
C THR A 222 10.57 10.34 15.32
N LYS A 223 9.24 10.45 15.44
CA LYS A 223 8.55 11.75 15.52
C LYS A 223 9.00 12.57 16.73
N ILE A 224 9.07 11.96 17.90
CA ILE A 224 9.48 12.64 19.14
C ILE A 224 10.90 13.18 19.00
N TYR A 225 11.84 12.38 18.50
CA TYR A 225 13.22 12.80 18.28
C TYR A 225 13.31 14.02 17.34
N ILE A 226 12.59 13.98 16.22
CA ILE A 226 12.56 15.07 15.25
C ILE A 226 11.95 16.34 15.85
N PHE A 227 10.81 16.22 16.55
CA PHE A 227 10.15 17.38 17.14
C PHE A 227 10.94 18.01 18.28
N ILE A 228 11.59 17.20 19.13
CA ILE A 228 12.46 17.71 20.20
C ILE A 228 13.65 18.45 19.59
N TYR A 229 14.29 17.86 18.56
CA TYR A 229 15.40 18.49 17.85
C TYR A 229 15.01 19.85 17.27
N PHE A 230 13.93 19.93 16.48
CA PHE A 230 13.49 21.21 15.91
C PHE A 230 13.00 22.20 16.97
N LYS A 231 12.41 21.72 18.07
CA LYS A 231 12.01 22.59 19.19
C LYS A 231 13.22 23.27 19.83
N TRP A 232 14.31 22.53 20.07
CA TRP A 232 15.52 23.10 20.65
C TRP A 232 16.28 23.96 19.65
N GLN A 233 16.31 23.59 18.36
CA GLN A 233 16.89 24.42 17.31
C GLN A 233 16.17 25.78 17.10
N ALA A 234 14.93 25.91 17.57
CA ALA A 234 14.19 27.16 17.48
C ALA A 234 14.64 28.22 18.51
N PHE A 235 15.38 27.81 19.54
CA PHE A 235 15.99 28.67 20.55
C PHE A 235 17.48 28.80 20.25
#